data_AF-A0A9X1GL46-F1
#
_entry.id   AF-A0A9X1GL46-F1
#
_cell.length_a   1.000
_cell.length_b   1.000
_cell.length_c   1.000
_cell.angle_alpha   90.00
_cell.angle_beta   90.00
_cell.angle_gamma   90.00
#
_symmetry.space_group_name_H-M   'P 1'
#
loop_
_entity.id
_entity.type
_entity.pdbx_description
1 polymer ?
#
loop_
_entity_poly.entity_id
_entity_poly.type
_entity_poly.pdbx_seq_one_letter_code
_entity_poly.pdbx_strand_id
1 'polypeptide(L)' 'MTLDTLGRLRWTPTAGNVGNHTVVITVNDGNGGSGQQQYNLLVATDTEAPKVR' A
#
# COMPACT_ATOMS: atom_id res chain seq x y z
N MET A 1 -3.84 3.45 5.44
CA MET A 1 -2.91 2.32 5.25
C MET A 1 -2.56 1.79 6.63
N THR A 2 -2.61 0.48 6.84
CA THR A 2 -2.19 -0.18 8.08
C THR A 2 -1.37 -1.42 7.73
N LEU A 3 -0.42 -1.82 8.58
CA LEU A 3 0.30 -3.07 8.46
C LEU A 3 -0.28 -4.04 9.51
N ASP A 4 -0.75 -5.21 9.09
CA ASP A 4 -1.26 -6.21 10.04
C ASP A 4 -0.14 -7.07 10.64
N THR A 5 -0.50 -7.91 11.62
CA THR A 5 0.46 -8.79 12.32
C THR A 5 1.04 -9.89 11.44
N LEU A 6 0.54 -10.05 10.22
CA LEU A 6 1.03 -11.00 9.23
C LEU A 6 1.88 -10.29 8.15
N GLY A 7 2.20 -9.01 8.34
CA GLY A 7 3.04 -8.22 7.44
C GLY A 7 2.31 -7.76 6.18
N ARG A 8 0.97 -7.74 6.15
CA ARG A 8 0.20 -7.30 4.98
C ARG A 8 -0.14 -5.82 5.10
N LEU A 9 0.18 -5.06 4.07
CA LEU A 9 -0.28 -3.68 3.95
C LEU A 9 -1.75 -3.67 3.54
N ARG A 10 -2.63 -3.16 4.41
CA ARG A 10 -4.07 -3.02 4.15
C ARG A 10 -4.42 -1.56 3.88
N TRP A 11 -5.15 -1.34 2.81
CA TRP A 11 -5.61 -0.02 2.42
C TRP A 11 -6.80 -0.11 1.48
N THR A 12 -7.80 0.73 1.72
CA THR A 12 -8.89 0.99 0.78
C THR A 12 -8.66 2.38 0.18
N PRO A 13 -8.17 2.48 -1.07
CA PRO A 13 -7.99 3.78 -1.72
C PRO A 13 -9.34 4.44 -2.00
N THR A 14 -9.35 5.77 -1.97
CA THR A 14 -10.48 6.60 -2.38
C THR A 14 -10.15 7.33 -3.68
N ALA A 15 -11.16 7.97 -4.30
CA ALA A 15 -10.93 8.79 -5.50
C ALA A 15 -9.92 9.93 -5.26
N GLY A 16 -9.85 10.48 -4.04
CA GLY A 16 -8.85 11.48 -3.65
C GLY A 16 -7.42 10.93 -3.54
N ASN A 17 -7.23 9.62 -3.69
CA ASN A 17 -5.93 8.98 -3.69
C ASN A 17 -5.43 8.60 -5.09
N VAL A 18 -6.10 9.01 -6.17
CA VAL A 18 -5.56 8.79 -7.53
C VAL A 18 -4.20 9.48 -7.67
N GLY A 19 -3.22 8.77 -8.24
CA GLY A 19 -1.84 9.24 -8.39
C GLY A 19 -0.80 8.32 -7.77
N ASN A 20 0.46 8.79 -7.75
CA ASN A 20 1.60 8.04 -7.22
C ASN A 20 1.72 8.21 -5.70
N HIS A 21 1.94 7.09 -5.00
CA HIS A 21 2.22 7.03 -3.57
C HIS A 21 3.56 6.33 -3.34
N THR A 22 4.49 7.01 -2.68
CA THR A 22 5.73 6.40 -2.22
C THR A 22 5.48 5.73 -0.87
N VAL A 23 5.51 4.40 -0.84
CA VAL A 23 5.37 3.60 0.37
C VAL A 23 6.74 3.11 0.81
N VAL A 24 7.15 3.44 2.04
CA VAL A 24 8.39 2.98 2.64
C VAL A 24 8.06 2.04 3.79
N ILE A 25 8.56 0.81 3.73
CA ILE A 25 8.44 -0.18 4.79
C ILE A 25 9.78 -0.25 5.52
N THR A 26 9.75 -0.02 6.84
CA THR A 26 10.91 -0.23 7.71
C THR A 26 10.70 -1.53 8.49
N VAL A 27 11.71 -2.39 8.50
CA VAL A 27 11.76 -3.61 9.30
C VAL A 27 12.86 -3.47 10.33
N ASN A 28 12.58 -3.82 11.58
CA ASN A 28 13.54 -3.91 12.67
C ASN A 28 13.65 -5.38 13.10
N ASP A 29 14.87 -5.85 13.36
CA ASP A 29 15.14 -7.26 13.72
C ASP A 29 15.09 -7.55 15.22
N GLY A 30 14.78 -6.55 16.05
CA GLY A 30 14.75 -6.61 17.51
C GLY A 30 16.13 -6.58 18.19
N ASN A 31 17.22 -6.63 17.42
CA ASN A 31 18.61 -6.70 17.90
C ASN A 31 19.42 -5.45 17.53
N GLY A 32 18.73 -4.36 17.18
CA GLY A 32 19.35 -3.08 16.79
C GLY A 32 19.60 -2.94 15.28
N GLY A 33 19.33 -3.97 14.49
CA GLY A 33 19.35 -3.90 13.03
C GLY A 33 18.03 -3.38 12.47
N SER A 34 18.13 -2.63 11.36
CA SER A 34 16.95 -2.21 10.60
C SER A 34 17.23 -2.14 9.10
N GLY A 35 16.21 -2.38 8.30
CA GLY A 35 16.23 -2.26 6.85
C GLY A 35 15.02 -1.49 6.34
N GLN A 36 15.17 -0.86 5.17
CA GLN A 36 14.08 -0.14 4.50
C GLN A 36 13.89 -0.64 3.08
N GLN A 37 12.64 -0.72 2.66
CA GLN A 37 12.25 -1.00 1.28
C GLN A 37 11.24 0.03 0.82
N GLN A 38 11.49 0.62 -0.34
CA GLN A 38 10.59 1.57 -0.98
C GLN A 38 9.80 0.90 -2.13
N TYR A 39 8.54 1.30 -2.26
CA TYR A 39 7.65 0.94 -3.36
C TYR A 39 6.96 2.20 -3.90
N ASN A 40 6.88 2.34 -5.21
CA ASN A 40 6.09 3.37 -5.85
C ASN A 40 4.77 2.74 -6.32
N LEU A 41 3.66 3.09 -5.66
CA LEU A 41 2.34 2.56 -5.98
C LEU A 41 1.54 3.61 -6.76
N LEU A 42 1.16 3.27 -7.98
CA LEU A 42 0.23 4.07 -8.77
C LEU A 42 -1.20 3.62 -8.47
N VAL A 43 -2.03 4.53 -7.98
CA VAL A 43 -3.49 4.36 -7.94
C VAL A 43 -4.10 4.95 -9.20
N ALA A 44 -4.73 4.10 -10.00
CA ALA A 44 -5.49 4.50 -11.18
C ALA A 44 -6.99 4.60 -10.85
N THR A 45 -7.70 5.42 -11.62
CA THR A 45 -9.16 5.47 -11.60
C THR A 45 -9.75 4.15 -12.10
N ASP A 46 -10.77 3.64 -11.42
CA ASP A 46 -11.59 2.56 -11.96
C ASP A 46 -12.52 3.12 -13.04
N THR A 47 -12.44 2.54 -14.24
CA THR A 47 -13.25 2.91 -15.40
C THR A 47 -14.14 1.77 -15.87
N GLU A 48 -14.10 0.61 -15.19
CA GLU A 48 -14.94 -0.53 -15.55
C GLU A 48 -16.31 -0.41 -14.89
N ALA A 49 -17.36 -0.37 -15.73
CA ALA A 49 -18.74 -0.35 -15.24
C ALA A 49 -19.13 -1.72 -14.62
N PRO A 50 -20.04 -1.74 -13.63
CA PRO A 50 -20.54 -2.99 -13.07
C PRO A 50 -21.21 -3.87 -14.13
N LYS A 51 -20.93 -5.18 -14.11
CA LYS A 51 -21.61 -6.17 -14.95
C LYS A 51 -22.69 -6.88 -14.14
N VAL A 52 -23.94 -6.79 -14.58
CA VAL A 52 -25.06 -7.55 -14.02
C VAL A 52 -25.33 -8.76 -14.93
N ARG A 53 -25.52 -9.94 -14.35
CA ARG A 53 -25.92 -11.17 -15.07
C ARG A 53 -27.30 -11.60 -14.64
#